data_AF-Q84EL6-F1
#
_entry.id   AF-Q84EL6-F1
#
_cell.length_a   1.000
_cell.length_b   1.000
_cell.length_c   1.000
_cell.angle_alpha   90.00
_cell.angle_beta   90.00
_cell.angle_gamma   90.00
#
_symmetry.space_group_name_H-M   'P 1'
#
loop_
_entity.id
_entity.type
_entity.pdbx_description
1 polymer ?
#
loop_
_entity_poly.entity_id
_entity_poly.type
_entity_poly.pdbx_seq_one_letter_code
_entity_poly.pdbx_strand_id
1 'polypeptide(L)'
;MFNKIGFRTWKSGKLWLYMGVLGSTIILGSSPVSAMDSVGNQSQGNVLERRQRDADNKSQGNVLERRQRDADNKSQGNVLERRQRDVDNKSQGNVLERRQRDADNKSQGNVLERRQRDADNKSQGNVLERRQRDVDNKSQGNVLERRQRDADNKSQGNVLERRQRDVDNKSQGNVLERRQRDADNKSQGNVLERRQRDADNKSQGNVLERRQRDADNKSQGNVLERRQRDADNKSQGNVLERRQRDADNKSQGNVLERRQRDADNKSQGNVLERRQRDADNKSQGNVLERRQRDVDNKSQGNVLERRQRDADNKSQGNVLERRQRDADNKSQGNVLERRQRDADNKSQGNVLERRQRDADNKSQGNVLERRQRDADNKSQGNVLERRQRDADNKSQGNVLERRQRDADNKSQGNVLERRQRDADNKSQGNVLERRQRDADNKSQGNVLERRQRDADNKSQGNVLERRQRDADNKSQGNVLERRQRDADNKSQGNVLERRQRDADNKSQGNVLERRQRDAENKSQVGQLIGKNPLFSKSTVSRENNHSSQGDSNKQSFSKKISQVTNVANGPMLTNNSRTISVINKLPKTGDDQNVIFKLVGFGLILLTSLCGLRRNEN
;
A
#
# COMPACT_ATOMS: atom_id res chain seq x y z
N MET A 1 34.43 36.27 3.57
CA MET A 1 35.77 35.94 2.99
C MET A 1 35.70 35.47 1.54
N PHE A 2 36.03 36.34 0.57
CA PHE A 2 36.20 35.98 -0.85
C PHE A 2 37.21 36.95 -1.51
N ASN A 3 38.44 36.50 -1.76
CA ASN A 3 39.42 37.19 -2.63
C ASN A 3 39.74 36.24 -3.79
N LYS A 4 39.59 36.56 -5.09
CA LYS A 4 39.65 37.83 -5.86
C LYS A 4 41.10 38.27 -6.12
N ILE A 5 41.34 38.74 -7.35
CA ILE A 5 42.64 39.04 -7.98
C ILE A 5 43.40 37.76 -8.41
N GLY A 6 43.86 37.63 -9.66
CA GLY A 6 43.67 38.56 -10.77
C GLY A 6 44.16 38.05 -12.14
N PHE A 7 43.66 38.70 -13.20
CA PHE A 7 44.22 38.60 -14.54
C PHE A 7 45.70 39.02 -14.53
N ARG A 8 46.57 38.27 -15.22
CA ARG A 8 47.90 38.76 -15.60
C ARG A 8 48.15 38.45 -17.08
N THR A 9 48.13 39.49 -17.89
CA THR A 9 48.53 39.44 -19.31
C THR A 9 50.01 39.17 -19.42
N TRP A 10 50.41 38.18 -20.22
CA TRP A 10 51.79 38.08 -20.70
C TRP A 10 51.88 38.58 -22.14
N LYS A 11 52.60 39.69 -22.32
CA LYS A 11 53.09 40.15 -23.63
C LYS A 11 54.42 39.45 -23.93
N SER A 12 54.77 39.40 -25.22
CA SER A 12 56.15 39.39 -25.73
C SER A 12 57.12 38.36 -25.13
N GLY A 13 56.98 37.10 -25.55
CA GLY A 13 58.15 36.24 -25.76
C GLY A 13 58.54 36.26 -27.24
N LYS A 14 59.53 37.08 -27.63
CA LYS A 14 60.14 36.97 -28.97
C LYS A 14 61.10 35.78 -28.95
N LEU A 15 60.68 34.64 -29.52
CA LEU A 15 61.62 33.56 -29.84
C LEU A 15 62.00 33.67 -31.31
N TRP A 16 63.21 34.13 -31.59
CA TRP A 16 63.81 34.03 -32.92
C TRP A 16 64.29 32.60 -33.11
N LEU A 17 63.63 31.84 -33.98
CA LEU A 17 64.17 30.60 -34.49
C LEU A 17 64.75 30.89 -35.87
N TYR A 18 66.08 31.01 -35.95
CA TYR A 18 66.79 30.88 -37.22
C TYR A 18 66.53 29.46 -37.74
N MET A 19 65.93 29.35 -38.92
CA MET A 19 65.99 28.15 -39.74
C MET A 19 66.77 28.50 -41.00
N GLY A 20 67.83 27.74 -41.25
CA GLY A 20 68.81 28.05 -42.30
C GLY A 20 68.20 27.93 -43.70
N VAL A 21 68.70 28.75 -44.62
CA VAL A 21 68.40 28.59 -46.04
C VAL A 21 69.15 27.37 -46.57
N LEU A 22 68.44 26.25 -46.70
CA LEU A 22 68.80 25.18 -47.62
C LEU A 22 67.80 25.23 -48.78
N GLY A 23 68.32 25.40 -49.99
CA GLY A 23 67.51 25.63 -51.18
C GLY A 23 66.81 24.36 -51.66
N SER A 24 65.49 24.35 -51.60
CA SER A 24 64.65 23.42 -52.36
C SER A 24 63.83 24.22 -53.37
N THR A 25 63.92 23.86 -54.65
CA THR A 25 63.38 24.62 -55.77
C THR A 25 61.87 24.82 -55.67
N ILE A 26 61.43 26.08 -55.51
CA ILE A 26 60.00 26.41 -55.51
C ILE A 26 59.48 26.43 -56.96
N ILE A 27 58.82 25.35 -57.38
CA ILE A 27 58.12 25.30 -58.67
C ILE A 27 56.82 26.09 -58.57
N LEU A 28 56.88 27.40 -58.84
CA LEU A 28 55.70 28.28 -58.99
C LEU A 28 55.05 28.12 -60.37
N GLY A 29 54.53 26.92 -60.64
CA GLY A 29 53.73 26.64 -61.83
C GLY A 29 52.54 27.60 -61.93
N SER A 30 52.49 28.38 -63.01
CA SER A 30 51.46 29.41 -63.25
C SER A 30 50.85 29.22 -64.63
N SER A 31 49.53 29.42 -64.73
CA SER A 31 48.69 29.21 -65.93
C SER A 31 48.34 27.75 -66.25
N PRO A 32 47.25 27.50 -67.02
CA PRO A 32 45.94 28.16 -66.98
C PRO A 32 44.83 27.15 -66.58
N VAL A 33 43.57 27.44 -66.87
CA VAL A 33 42.47 26.48 -66.69
C VAL A 33 42.50 25.45 -67.82
N SER A 34 42.96 24.24 -67.50
CA SER A 34 42.86 23.04 -68.34
C SER A 34 42.18 21.93 -67.55
N ALA A 35 41.40 21.07 -68.21
CA ALA A 35 41.04 19.78 -67.64
C ALA A 35 42.26 18.85 -67.76
N MET A 36 42.71 18.27 -66.65
CA MET A 36 43.87 17.37 -66.58
C MET A 36 43.59 16.31 -65.53
N ASP A 37 43.83 15.05 -65.89
CA ASP A 37 43.49 13.89 -65.05
C ASP A 37 44.51 13.68 -63.91
N SER A 38 44.00 13.19 -62.78
CA SER A 38 44.68 12.55 -61.63
C SER A 38 46.13 12.98 -61.33
N VAL A 39 46.30 13.88 -60.35
CA VAL A 39 47.63 14.26 -59.83
C VAL A 39 47.91 13.57 -58.50
N GLY A 40 48.76 12.53 -58.53
CA GLY A 40 49.23 11.85 -57.33
C GLY A 40 50.44 12.55 -56.70
N ASN A 41 50.29 13.07 -55.48
CA ASN A 41 51.30 13.89 -54.79
C ASN A 41 51.87 13.12 -53.58
N GLN A 42 53.15 12.74 -53.63
CA GLN A 42 53.82 11.95 -52.57
C GLN A 42 54.96 12.75 -51.92
N SER A 43 54.87 12.96 -50.60
CA SER A 43 55.78 13.82 -49.83
C SER A 43 56.26 13.18 -48.53
N GLN A 44 57.56 13.28 -48.25
CA GLN A 44 58.13 12.97 -46.92
C GLN A 44 57.95 14.13 -45.92
N GLY A 45 57.59 15.33 -46.40
CA GLY A 45 57.35 16.52 -45.58
C GLY A 45 55.86 16.82 -45.35
N ASN A 46 55.58 17.97 -44.74
CA ASN A 46 54.22 18.51 -44.63
C ASN A 46 53.68 18.90 -46.02
N VAL A 47 52.40 18.64 -46.28
CA VAL A 47 51.68 19.09 -47.50
C VAL A 47 50.88 20.35 -47.16
N LEU A 48 50.94 21.36 -48.03
CA LEU A 48 50.46 22.73 -47.75
C LEU A 48 49.83 23.38 -48.99
N GLU A 49 48.56 23.08 -49.25
CA GLU A 49 47.91 23.45 -50.52
C GLU A 49 46.66 24.34 -50.40
N ARG A 50 46.36 25.02 -51.51
CA ARG A 50 45.35 26.11 -51.57
C ARG A 50 44.04 25.68 -52.22
N ARG A 51 44.11 24.82 -53.22
CA ARG A 51 43.00 24.22 -53.97
C ARG A 51 43.53 22.98 -54.71
N GLN A 52 42.93 21.82 -54.46
CA GLN A 52 43.09 20.64 -55.31
C GLN A 52 41.73 20.17 -55.88
N ARG A 53 41.81 19.31 -56.89
CA ARG A 53 40.78 18.37 -57.33
C ARG A 53 41.46 17.10 -57.83
N ASP A 54 40.75 15.98 -57.83
CA ASP A 54 41.15 14.76 -58.52
C ASP A 54 42.57 14.30 -58.08
N ALA A 55 42.78 14.26 -56.75
CA ALA A 55 44.11 14.30 -56.13
C ALA A 55 44.38 13.19 -55.10
N ASP A 56 45.52 12.51 -55.25
CA ASP A 56 45.91 11.34 -54.43
C ASP A 56 47.12 11.71 -53.55
N ASN A 57 46.89 12.22 -52.33
CA ASN A 57 47.94 12.75 -51.46
C ASN A 57 48.49 11.71 -50.48
N LYS A 58 49.82 11.55 -50.44
CA LYS A 58 50.54 10.66 -49.50
C LYS A 58 51.61 11.46 -48.75
N SER A 59 51.47 11.60 -47.43
CA SER A 59 52.33 12.45 -46.59
C SER A 59 52.84 11.72 -45.34
N GLN A 60 54.14 11.80 -45.07
CA GLN A 60 54.69 11.45 -43.75
C GLN A 60 54.57 12.63 -42.75
N GLY A 61 54.48 13.86 -43.24
CA GLY A 61 54.17 15.04 -42.44
C GLY A 61 52.68 15.26 -42.20
N ASN A 62 52.35 16.45 -41.70
CA ASN A 62 50.98 16.95 -41.57
C ASN A 62 50.46 17.44 -42.93
N VAL A 63 49.14 17.31 -43.15
CA VAL A 63 48.45 17.87 -44.32
C VAL A 63 47.64 19.09 -43.87
N LEU A 64 47.87 20.26 -44.48
CA LEU A 64 47.11 21.48 -44.18
C LEU A 64 46.57 22.10 -45.47
N GLU A 65 45.25 22.07 -45.61
CA GLU A 65 44.58 22.34 -46.88
C GLU A 65 43.38 23.28 -46.75
N ARG A 66 43.11 24.01 -47.83
CA ARG A 66 42.17 25.15 -47.82
C ARG A 66 40.89 24.90 -48.59
N ARG A 67 40.93 24.03 -49.60
CA ARG A 67 39.82 23.52 -50.40
C ARG A 67 40.27 22.27 -51.17
N GLN A 68 39.66 21.12 -50.91
CA GLN A 68 39.73 19.97 -51.81
C GLN A 68 38.36 19.67 -52.42
N ARG A 69 38.39 18.84 -53.47
CA ARG A 69 37.28 17.99 -53.90
C ARG A 69 37.86 16.72 -54.54
N ASP A 70 37.15 15.61 -54.55
CA ASP A 70 37.51 14.41 -55.32
C ASP A 70 38.94 13.93 -54.96
N ALA A 71 39.21 13.71 -53.66
CA ALA A 71 40.58 13.54 -53.15
C ALA A 71 40.74 12.44 -52.08
N ASP A 72 41.90 11.78 -52.06
CA ASP A 72 42.19 10.67 -51.15
C ASP A 72 43.49 10.96 -50.36
N ASN A 73 43.34 11.37 -49.10
CA ASN A 73 44.44 11.84 -48.25
C ASN A 73 44.95 10.73 -47.31
N LYS A 74 46.25 10.45 -47.35
CA LYS A 74 46.92 9.47 -46.48
C LYS A 74 48.08 10.16 -45.74
N SER A 75 47.97 10.31 -44.42
CA SER A 75 48.89 11.10 -43.57
C SER A 75 49.35 10.36 -42.31
N GLN A 76 50.65 10.41 -42.01
CA GLN A 76 51.17 10.03 -40.69
C GLN A 76 51.09 11.19 -39.67
N GLY A 77 51.12 12.44 -40.16
CA GLY A 77 50.84 13.62 -39.34
C GLY A 77 49.35 13.87 -39.11
N ASN A 78 49.03 15.08 -38.63
CA ASN A 78 47.66 15.56 -38.49
C ASN A 78 47.11 16.06 -39.83
N VAL A 79 45.80 15.95 -40.05
CA VAL A 79 45.09 16.53 -41.20
C VAL A 79 44.28 17.73 -40.72
N LEU A 80 44.48 18.91 -41.33
CA LEU A 80 43.93 20.18 -40.84
C LEU A 80 43.34 21.02 -41.98
N GLU A 81 42.01 21.04 -42.06
CA GLU A 81 41.29 21.29 -43.31
C GLU A 81 40.11 22.25 -43.14
N ARG A 82 39.71 22.89 -44.26
CA ARG A 82 38.85 24.10 -44.19
C ARG A 82 37.55 24.02 -44.97
N ARG A 83 37.52 23.18 -46.01
CA ARG A 83 36.36 22.77 -46.84
C ARG A 83 36.81 21.59 -47.71
N GLN A 84 36.17 20.44 -47.55
CA GLN A 84 36.27 19.36 -48.53
C GLN A 84 34.89 19.15 -49.17
N ARG A 85 34.85 18.29 -50.20
CA ARG A 85 33.67 17.52 -50.59
C ARG A 85 34.16 16.31 -51.39
N ASP A 86 33.58 15.12 -51.24
CA ASP A 86 33.97 13.94 -52.00
C ASP A 86 35.44 13.54 -51.63
N VAL A 87 35.72 13.35 -50.33
CA VAL A 87 37.11 13.16 -49.79
C VAL A 87 37.22 12.05 -48.75
N ASP A 88 38.25 11.21 -48.87
CA ASP A 88 38.52 10.08 -47.96
C ASP A 88 39.85 10.28 -47.19
N ASN A 89 39.77 10.65 -45.91
CA ASN A 89 40.91 11.03 -45.08
C ASN A 89 41.39 9.88 -44.18
N LYS A 90 42.69 9.58 -44.22
CA LYS A 90 43.31 8.49 -43.46
C LYS A 90 44.54 9.02 -42.70
N SER A 91 44.44 9.13 -41.38
CA SER A 91 45.36 9.88 -40.51
C SER A 91 45.83 9.08 -39.29
N GLN A 92 47.14 9.07 -39.02
CA GLN A 92 47.67 8.65 -37.71
C GLN A 92 47.63 9.80 -36.68
N GLY A 93 47.71 11.07 -37.11
CA GLY A 93 47.45 12.22 -36.25
C GLY A 93 45.95 12.50 -36.02
N ASN A 94 45.66 13.69 -35.49
CA ASN A 94 44.29 14.21 -35.33
C ASN A 94 43.75 14.75 -36.67
N VAL A 95 42.41 14.73 -36.82
CA VAL A 95 41.69 15.34 -37.95
C VAL A 95 40.93 16.57 -37.45
N LEU A 96 41.23 17.74 -38.03
CA LEU A 96 40.82 19.06 -37.53
C LEU A 96 40.17 19.89 -38.64
N GLU A 97 38.84 19.92 -38.62
CA GLU A 97 38.04 20.18 -39.80
C GLU A 97 36.93 21.22 -39.59
N ARG A 98 36.48 21.82 -40.70
CA ARG A 98 35.65 23.04 -40.62
C ARG A 98 34.36 23.03 -41.40
N ARG A 99 34.27 22.20 -42.45
CA ARG A 99 33.11 21.99 -43.34
C ARG A 99 33.32 20.73 -44.19
N GLN A 100 33.04 19.56 -43.63
CA GLN A 100 32.79 18.31 -44.36
C GLN A 100 31.57 18.44 -45.31
N ARG A 101 31.57 17.66 -46.39
CA ARG A 101 30.40 17.01 -46.97
C ARG A 101 30.86 15.80 -47.78
N ASP A 102 30.10 14.72 -47.89
CA ASP A 102 30.43 13.57 -48.74
C ASP A 102 31.86 13.04 -48.40
N ALA A 103 32.12 12.66 -47.13
CA ALA A 103 33.48 12.47 -46.60
C ALA A 103 33.67 11.33 -45.58
N ASP A 104 34.77 10.57 -45.70
CA ASP A 104 35.03 9.39 -44.85
C ASP A 104 36.36 9.55 -44.07
N ASN A 105 36.26 9.84 -42.77
CA ASN A 105 37.40 10.20 -41.91
C ASN A 105 37.86 9.01 -41.05
N LYS A 106 39.13 8.63 -41.15
CA LYS A 106 39.74 7.50 -40.43
C LYS A 106 40.97 8.00 -39.66
N SER A 107 40.91 7.99 -38.32
CA SER A 107 41.86 8.70 -37.44
C SER A 107 42.33 7.84 -36.25
N GLN A 108 43.63 7.78 -35.99
CA GLN A 108 44.16 7.31 -34.69
C GLN A 108 44.16 8.42 -33.63
N GLY A 109 44.20 9.69 -34.04
CA GLY A 109 43.98 10.83 -33.15
C GLY A 109 42.49 11.13 -32.88
N ASN A 110 42.23 12.31 -32.34
CA ASN A 110 40.89 12.86 -32.16
C ASN A 110 40.33 13.40 -33.50
N VAL A 111 39.00 13.45 -33.62
CA VAL A 111 38.30 14.13 -34.73
C VAL A 111 37.61 15.38 -34.16
N LEU A 112 37.89 16.54 -34.73
CA LEU A 112 37.47 17.85 -34.22
C LEU A 112 36.81 18.67 -35.32
N GLU A 113 35.48 18.70 -35.29
CA GLU A 113 34.67 19.07 -36.44
C GLU A 113 33.63 20.15 -36.15
N ARG A 114 33.36 20.97 -37.17
CA ARG A 114 32.60 22.21 -37.00
C ARG A 114 31.30 22.26 -37.79
N ARG A 115 31.23 21.50 -38.88
CA ARG A 115 30.04 21.22 -39.71
C ARG A 115 30.35 20.03 -40.62
N GLN A 116 29.61 18.93 -40.48
CA GLN A 116 29.57 17.87 -41.49
C GLN A 116 28.20 17.79 -42.16
N ARG A 117 28.16 17.01 -43.23
CA ARG A 117 26.98 16.28 -43.68
C ARG A 117 27.43 15.09 -44.53
N ASP A 118 26.65 14.01 -44.64
CA ASP A 118 26.94 12.90 -45.55
C ASP A 118 28.35 12.32 -45.26
N ALA A 119 28.61 11.93 -43.99
CA ALA A 119 29.99 11.65 -43.52
C ALA A 119 30.12 10.46 -42.55
N ASP A 120 31.27 9.78 -42.57
CA ASP A 120 31.52 8.59 -41.75
C ASP A 120 32.84 8.74 -40.98
N ASN A 121 32.78 8.83 -39.64
CA ASN A 121 33.94 9.12 -38.79
C ASN A 121 34.35 7.90 -37.96
N LYS A 122 35.62 7.49 -38.08
CA LYS A 122 36.22 6.36 -37.37
C LYS A 122 37.45 6.87 -36.60
N SER A 123 37.42 6.84 -35.27
CA SER A 123 38.40 7.49 -34.39
C SER A 123 38.84 6.61 -33.21
N GLN A 124 40.14 6.49 -32.95
CA GLN A 124 40.65 5.96 -31.68
C GLN A 124 40.66 7.04 -30.58
N GLY A 125 40.78 8.31 -30.94
CA GLY A 125 40.55 9.44 -30.04
C GLY A 125 39.07 9.76 -29.79
N ASN A 126 38.84 10.94 -29.22
CA ASN A 126 37.51 11.50 -29.00
C ASN A 126 36.97 12.13 -30.31
N VAL A 127 35.64 12.22 -30.43
CA VAL A 127 34.94 12.94 -31.50
C VAL A 127 34.26 14.16 -30.89
N LEU A 128 34.65 15.37 -31.32
CA LEU A 128 34.14 16.64 -30.81
C LEU A 128 33.51 17.49 -31.92
N GLU A 129 32.20 17.64 -31.85
CA GLU A 129 31.38 18.00 -32.99
C GLU A 129 30.35 19.09 -32.67
N ARG A 130 29.94 19.83 -33.70
CA ARG A 130 29.19 21.09 -33.50
C ARG A 130 27.92 21.23 -34.31
N ARG A 131 27.84 20.54 -35.45
CA ARG A 131 26.68 20.43 -36.35
C ARG A 131 26.91 19.27 -37.33
N GLN A 132 26.24 18.15 -37.12
CA GLN A 132 26.15 17.08 -38.12
C GLN A 132 24.78 17.10 -38.81
N ARG A 133 24.68 16.36 -39.91
CA ARG A 133 23.46 15.71 -40.37
C ARG A 133 23.83 14.58 -41.33
N ASP A 134 23.17 13.42 -41.29
CA ASP A 134 23.49 12.30 -42.19
C ASP A 134 24.93 11.79 -41.89
N VAL A 135 25.19 11.36 -40.63
CA VAL A 135 26.57 11.05 -40.13
C VAL A 135 26.66 9.80 -39.23
N ASP A 136 27.66 8.96 -39.44
CA ASP A 136 27.91 7.73 -38.65
C ASP A 136 29.26 7.80 -37.90
N ASN A 137 29.23 7.94 -36.57
CA ASN A 137 30.40 8.16 -35.71
C ASN A 137 30.79 6.89 -34.94
N LYS A 138 32.09 6.54 -34.98
CA LYS A 138 32.66 5.33 -34.36
C LYS A 138 33.92 5.72 -33.59
N SER A 139 33.86 5.72 -32.25
CA SER A 139 34.89 6.30 -31.36
C SER A 139 35.29 5.35 -30.22
N GLN A 140 36.60 5.21 -29.97
CA GLN A 140 37.10 4.62 -28.71
C GLN A 140 37.18 5.65 -27.58
N GLY A 141 37.32 6.94 -27.91
CA GLY A 141 37.14 8.04 -26.97
C GLY A 141 35.66 8.37 -26.68
N ASN A 142 35.44 9.57 -26.15
CA ASN A 142 34.09 10.12 -25.90
C ASN A 142 33.55 10.81 -27.17
N VAL A 143 32.22 10.84 -27.32
CA VAL A 143 31.51 11.62 -28.34
C VAL A 143 30.87 12.85 -27.69
N LEU A 144 31.17 14.04 -28.21
CA LEU A 144 30.92 15.32 -27.53
C LEU A 144 30.29 16.34 -28.48
N GLU A 145 28.99 16.50 -28.35
CA GLU A 145 28.13 16.92 -29.46
C GLU A 145 27.15 18.04 -29.10
N ARG A 146 26.74 18.79 -30.14
CA ARG A 146 26.00 20.05 -29.92
C ARG A 146 24.75 20.22 -30.74
N ARG A 147 24.67 19.57 -31.90
CA ARG A 147 23.52 19.51 -32.80
C ARG A 147 23.74 18.38 -33.82
N GLN A 148 23.06 17.25 -33.63
CA GLN A 148 22.94 16.23 -34.66
C GLN A 148 21.55 16.28 -35.31
N ARG A 149 21.43 15.55 -36.41
CA ARG A 149 20.19 14.95 -36.88
C ARG A 149 20.53 13.83 -37.86
N ASP A 150 19.71 12.79 -38.00
CA ASP A 150 19.95 11.71 -38.96
C ASP A 150 21.36 11.08 -38.70
N ALA A 151 21.63 10.57 -37.49
CA ALA A 151 22.99 10.19 -37.06
C ALA A 151 23.09 8.94 -36.15
N ASP A 152 24.19 8.19 -36.24
CA ASP A 152 24.41 6.94 -35.52
C ASP A 152 25.75 6.97 -34.76
N ASN A 153 25.74 6.96 -33.42
CA ASN A 153 26.93 7.16 -32.59
C ASN A 153 27.31 5.88 -31.83
N LYS A 154 28.56 5.43 -31.99
CA LYS A 154 29.11 4.22 -31.36
C LYS A 154 30.37 4.62 -30.58
N SER A 155 30.35 4.49 -29.26
CA SER A 155 31.33 5.06 -28.32
C SER A 155 31.76 4.08 -27.23
N GLN A 156 33.07 3.91 -27.01
CA GLN A 156 33.58 3.26 -25.78
C GLN A 156 33.67 4.26 -24.61
N GLY A 157 33.87 5.55 -24.89
CA GLY A 157 33.70 6.62 -23.92
C GLY A 157 32.23 7.00 -23.67
N ASN A 158 32.01 8.14 -23.02
CA ASN A 158 30.69 8.72 -22.79
C ASN A 158 30.16 9.45 -24.03
N VAL A 159 28.84 9.58 -24.14
CA VAL A 159 28.15 10.41 -25.15
C VAL A 159 27.52 11.62 -24.44
N LEU A 160 27.98 12.83 -24.79
CA LEU A 160 27.55 14.09 -24.15
C LEU A 160 26.91 15.03 -25.16
N GLU A 161 25.62 15.26 -25.01
CA GLU A 161 24.77 15.71 -26.10
C GLU A 161 23.81 16.85 -25.74
N ARG A 162 23.51 17.68 -26.74
CA ARG A 162 22.84 18.97 -26.47
C ARG A 162 21.56 19.22 -27.24
N ARG A 163 21.42 18.60 -28.42
CA ARG A 163 20.25 18.61 -29.31
C ARG A 163 20.40 17.54 -30.38
N GLN A 164 19.61 16.48 -30.28
CA GLN A 164 19.44 15.51 -31.36
C GLN A 164 18.06 15.65 -32.02
N ARG A 165 17.91 14.95 -33.14
CA ARG A 165 16.65 14.32 -33.57
C ARG A 165 16.97 13.23 -34.59
N ASP A 166 16.27 12.11 -34.62
CA ASP A 166 16.53 11.03 -35.59
C ASP A 166 17.95 10.44 -35.34
N VAL A 167 18.23 9.95 -34.12
CA VAL A 167 19.59 9.55 -33.65
C VAL A 167 19.62 8.24 -32.84
N ASP A 168 20.61 7.39 -33.09
CA ASP A 168 20.80 6.12 -32.38
C ASP A 168 22.18 6.06 -31.67
N ASN A 169 22.18 6.06 -30.33
CA ASN A 169 23.39 6.16 -29.50
C ASN A 169 23.73 4.84 -28.83
N LYS A 170 25.00 4.41 -28.93
CA LYS A 170 25.51 3.14 -28.40
C LYS A 170 26.81 3.41 -27.63
N SER A 171 26.76 3.28 -26.30
CA SER A 171 27.79 3.79 -25.37
C SER A 171 28.20 2.77 -24.31
N GLN A 172 29.49 2.52 -24.12
CA GLN A 172 30.01 1.83 -22.93
C GLN A 172 30.13 2.79 -21.71
N GLY A 173 30.31 4.09 -21.97
CA GLY A 173 30.17 5.13 -20.95
C GLY A 173 28.71 5.50 -20.66
N ASN A 174 28.53 6.63 -19.98
CA ASN A 174 27.21 7.23 -19.73
C ASN A 174 26.70 7.96 -20.98
N VAL A 175 25.38 8.13 -21.09
CA VAL A 175 24.73 9.00 -22.08
C VAL A 175 24.11 10.20 -21.33
N LEU A 176 24.45 11.42 -21.72
CA LEU A 176 24.00 12.65 -21.06
C LEU A 176 23.33 13.60 -22.05
N GLU A 177 22.00 13.65 -21.98
CA GLU A 177 21.13 14.26 -22.97
C GLU A 177 20.44 15.53 -22.47
N ARG A 178 20.42 16.55 -23.33
CA ARG A 178 19.78 17.84 -22.98
C ARG A 178 18.46 18.07 -23.69
N ARG A 179 18.28 17.50 -24.89
CA ARG A 179 17.07 17.55 -25.72
C ARG A 179 17.21 16.53 -26.86
N GLN A 180 16.49 15.43 -26.80
CA GLN A 180 16.31 14.54 -27.94
C GLN A 180 14.86 14.51 -28.42
N ARG A 181 14.66 13.91 -29.59
CA ARG A 181 13.38 13.42 -30.09
C ARG A 181 13.63 12.40 -31.19
N ASP A 182 12.82 11.36 -31.33
CA ASP A 182 13.04 10.32 -32.35
C ASP A 182 14.44 9.68 -32.12
N ALA A 183 14.67 9.08 -30.94
CA ALA A 183 16.02 8.71 -30.47
C ALA A 183 16.11 7.40 -29.64
N ASP A 184 17.17 6.60 -29.85
CA ASP A 184 17.31 5.26 -29.27
C ASP A 184 18.68 5.09 -28.57
N ASN A 185 18.71 5.23 -27.24
CA ASN A 185 19.92 5.27 -26.42
C ASN A 185 20.22 3.93 -25.75
N LYS A 186 21.44 3.43 -25.90
CA LYS A 186 21.90 2.13 -25.39
C LYS A 186 23.21 2.35 -24.61
N SER A 187 23.19 2.16 -23.29
CA SER A 187 24.27 2.55 -22.36
C SER A 187 24.64 1.45 -21.36
N GLN A 188 25.94 1.18 -21.19
CA GLN A 188 26.44 0.41 -20.03
C GLN A 188 26.59 1.31 -18.79
N GLY A 189 26.79 2.61 -18.98
CA GLY A 189 26.65 3.61 -17.93
C GLY A 189 25.19 3.97 -17.62
N ASN A 190 25.03 5.12 -16.98
CA ASN A 190 23.73 5.74 -16.72
C ASN A 190 23.23 6.51 -17.95
N VAL A 191 21.91 6.74 -18.03
CA VAL A 191 21.29 7.67 -18.98
C VAL A 191 20.69 8.85 -18.21
N LEU A 192 21.12 10.08 -18.50
CA LEU A 192 20.67 11.28 -17.81
C LEU A 192 20.02 12.27 -18.76
N GLU A 193 18.73 12.49 -18.57
CA GLU A 193 17.84 13.12 -19.53
C GLU A 193 17.17 14.38 -19.00
N ARG A 194 17.10 15.42 -19.85
CA ARG A 194 16.45 16.69 -19.48
C ARG A 194 15.12 16.90 -20.19
N ARG A 195 14.97 16.37 -21.41
CA ARG A 195 13.77 16.45 -22.24
C ARG A 195 13.90 15.48 -23.41
N GLN A 196 13.12 14.41 -23.40
CA GLN A 196 12.91 13.58 -24.59
C GLN A 196 11.45 13.63 -25.06
N ARG A 197 11.23 13.06 -26.25
CA ARG A 197 9.95 12.60 -26.74
C ARG A 197 10.19 11.58 -27.85
N ASP A 198 9.35 10.57 -28.05
CA ASP A 198 9.52 9.57 -29.11
C ASP A 198 10.90 8.86 -28.92
N ALA A 199 11.10 8.19 -27.77
CA ALA A 199 12.44 7.79 -27.31
C ALA A 199 12.55 6.46 -26.52
N ASP A 200 13.59 5.67 -26.81
CA ASP A 200 13.82 4.33 -26.25
C ASP A 200 15.17 4.28 -25.51
N ASN A 201 15.17 4.17 -24.18
CA ASN A 201 16.39 4.19 -23.36
C ASN A 201 16.67 2.81 -22.75
N LYS A 202 17.87 2.25 -22.99
CA LYS A 202 18.35 0.98 -22.43
C LYS A 202 19.64 1.22 -21.64
N SER A 203 19.64 0.94 -20.33
CA SER A 203 20.72 1.29 -19.40
C SER A 203 21.07 0.13 -18.44
N GLN A 204 22.36 -0.17 -18.28
CA GLN A 204 22.84 -0.99 -17.16
C GLN A 204 23.04 -0.16 -15.88
N GLY A 205 23.32 1.14 -16.02
CA GLY A 205 23.20 2.11 -14.94
C GLY A 205 21.75 2.51 -14.64
N ASN A 206 21.58 3.68 -14.01
CA ASN A 206 20.27 4.28 -13.73
C ASN A 206 19.79 5.13 -14.90
N VAL A 207 18.47 5.27 -15.05
CA VAL A 207 17.83 6.25 -15.94
C VAL A 207 17.29 7.41 -15.10
N LEU A 208 17.70 8.65 -15.39
CA LEU A 208 17.25 9.85 -14.66
C LEU A 208 16.60 10.85 -15.59
N GLU A 209 15.28 10.97 -15.46
CA GLU A 209 14.41 11.68 -16.38
C GLU A 209 13.77 12.93 -15.77
N ARG A 210 13.77 14.01 -16.55
CA ARG A 210 13.25 15.31 -16.11
C ARG A 210 11.95 15.69 -16.78
N ARG A 211 11.71 15.20 -18.01
CA ARG A 211 10.49 15.39 -18.81
C ARG A 211 10.53 14.47 -20.04
N GLN A 212 9.73 13.42 -20.03
CA GLN A 212 9.49 12.62 -21.23
C GLN A 212 8.04 12.70 -21.70
N ARG A 213 7.81 12.19 -22.90
CA ARG A 213 6.51 11.75 -23.40
C ARG A 213 6.74 10.76 -24.55
N ASP A 214 5.90 9.76 -24.75
CA ASP A 214 6.06 8.77 -25.83
C ASP A 214 7.43 8.04 -25.67
N ALA A 215 7.63 7.34 -24.54
CA ALA A 215 8.97 6.88 -24.10
C ALA A 215 9.02 5.52 -23.37
N ASP A 216 10.04 4.70 -23.66
CA ASP A 216 10.18 3.33 -23.12
C ASP A 216 11.56 3.11 -22.47
N ASN A 217 11.61 3.19 -21.13
CA ASN A 217 12.86 3.14 -20.35
C ASN A 217 13.10 1.74 -19.77
N LYS A 218 14.30 1.20 -19.96
CA LYS A 218 14.71 -0.15 -19.54
C LYS A 218 16.04 -0.06 -18.77
N SER A 219 16.02 -0.41 -17.48
CA SER A 219 17.08 -0.08 -16.51
C SER A 219 17.45 -1.27 -15.61
N GLN A 220 18.75 -1.59 -15.49
CA GLN A 220 19.24 -2.46 -14.40
C GLN A 220 19.47 -1.67 -13.09
N GLY A 221 19.76 -0.37 -13.19
CA GLY A 221 19.68 0.56 -12.06
C GLY A 221 18.23 0.96 -11.75
N ASN A 222 18.07 2.08 -11.04
CA ASN A 222 16.77 2.69 -10.77
C ASN A 222 16.28 3.54 -11.96
N VAL A 223 14.97 3.81 -12.01
CA VAL A 223 14.37 4.83 -12.88
C VAL A 223 13.85 5.98 -12.01
N LEU A 224 14.29 7.22 -12.28
CA LEU A 224 13.89 8.41 -11.50
C LEU A 224 13.24 9.46 -12.39
N GLU A 225 11.95 9.68 -12.16
CA GLU A 225 11.06 10.41 -13.05
C GLU A 225 10.46 11.66 -12.41
N ARG A 226 10.48 12.77 -13.15
CA ARG A 226 9.91 14.04 -12.68
C ARG A 226 8.59 14.40 -13.35
N ARG A 227 8.39 13.98 -14.60
CA ARG A 227 7.20 14.23 -15.42
C ARG A 227 7.24 13.35 -16.66
N GLN A 228 6.41 12.32 -16.69
CA GLN A 228 6.13 11.57 -17.91
C GLN A 228 4.67 11.71 -18.36
N ARG A 229 4.43 11.24 -19.57
CA ARG A 229 3.11 10.86 -20.08
C ARG A 229 3.29 9.91 -21.25
N ASP A 230 2.41 8.93 -21.48
CA ASP A 230 2.56 7.98 -22.59
C ASP A 230 3.90 7.21 -22.45
N ALA A 231 4.10 6.45 -21.36
CA ALA A 231 5.43 5.96 -20.95
C ALA A 231 5.46 4.56 -20.28
N ASP A 232 6.48 3.75 -20.59
CA ASP A 232 6.62 2.37 -20.10
C ASP A 232 8.01 2.15 -19.46
N ASN A 233 8.07 2.09 -18.11
CA ASN A 233 9.30 1.99 -17.34
C ASN A 233 9.52 0.57 -16.82
N LYS A 234 10.71 0.00 -17.05
CA LYS A 234 11.09 -1.36 -16.66
C LYS A 234 12.42 -1.33 -15.89
N SER A 235 12.41 -1.72 -14.62
CA SER A 235 13.48 -1.44 -13.65
C SER A 235 13.83 -2.66 -12.79
N GLN A 236 15.12 -3.02 -12.68
CA GLN A 236 15.60 -3.93 -11.62
C GLN A 236 15.85 -3.18 -10.29
N GLY A 237 16.18 -1.89 -10.35
CA GLY A 237 16.12 -1.00 -9.19
C GLY A 237 14.69 -0.56 -8.86
N ASN A 238 14.55 0.52 -8.10
CA ASN A 238 13.26 1.16 -7.81
C ASN A 238 12.79 2.06 -8.96
N VAL A 239 11.49 2.37 -8.99
CA VAL A 239 10.91 3.43 -9.84
C VAL A 239 10.42 4.56 -8.94
N LEU A 240 10.88 5.80 -9.17
CA LEU A 240 10.52 6.97 -8.35
C LEU A 240 9.89 8.06 -9.19
N GLU A 241 8.59 8.25 -8.99
CA GLU A 241 7.72 9.04 -9.84
C GLU A 241 7.15 10.29 -9.16
N ARG A 242 7.12 11.40 -9.89
CA ARG A 242 6.65 12.68 -9.36
C ARG A 242 5.38 13.19 -10.01
N ARG A 243 5.10 12.79 -11.25
CA ARG A 243 3.89 13.09 -12.03
C ARG A 243 3.89 12.23 -13.31
N GLN A 244 3.06 11.21 -13.35
CA GLN A 244 2.76 10.50 -14.58
C GLN A 244 1.30 10.68 -15.02
N ARG A 245 1.04 10.24 -16.26
CA ARG A 245 -0.28 9.87 -16.76
C ARG A 245 -0.10 8.94 -17.96
N ASP A 246 -0.99 8.00 -18.21
CA ASP A 246 -0.90 7.09 -19.36
C ASP A 246 0.44 6.28 -19.25
N ALA A 247 0.60 5.49 -18.18
CA ALA A 247 1.92 4.97 -17.77
C ALA A 247 1.97 3.56 -17.14
N ASP A 248 2.92 2.73 -17.55
CA ASP A 248 3.13 1.34 -17.10
C ASP A 248 4.48 1.20 -16.40
N ASN A 249 4.50 0.89 -15.09
CA ASN A 249 5.75 0.78 -14.31
C ASN A 249 5.96 -0.66 -13.83
N LYS A 250 7.09 -1.28 -14.19
CA LYS A 250 7.50 -2.63 -13.76
C LYS A 250 8.82 -2.54 -12.98
N SER A 251 8.83 -3.02 -11.74
CA SER A 251 9.92 -2.79 -10.76
C SER A 251 10.23 -4.05 -9.94
N GLN A 252 11.50 -4.47 -9.88
CA GLN A 252 11.96 -5.43 -8.87
C GLN A 252 12.22 -4.74 -7.52
N GLY A 253 12.57 -3.44 -7.53
CA GLY A 253 12.51 -2.59 -6.35
C GLY A 253 11.09 -2.14 -6.01
N ASN A 254 11.00 -1.06 -5.22
CA ASN A 254 9.75 -0.41 -4.86
C ASN A 254 9.28 0.54 -5.99
N VAL A 255 7.99 0.89 -5.99
CA VAL A 255 7.42 1.98 -6.81
C VAL A 255 6.96 3.10 -5.88
N LEU A 256 7.49 4.31 -6.06
CA LEU A 256 7.20 5.46 -5.19
C LEU A 256 6.59 6.61 -5.99
N GLU A 257 5.33 6.89 -5.74
CA GLU A 257 4.47 7.68 -6.60
C GLU A 257 3.89 8.93 -5.90
N ARG A 258 3.92 10.06 -6.61
CA ARG A 258 3.46 11.33 -6.05
C ARG A 258 2.15 11.82 -6.63
N ARG A 259 1.85 11.47 -7.88
CA ARG A 259 0.63 11.80 -8.63
C ARG A 259 0.60 10.99 -9.94
N GLN A 260 -0.30 10.03 -10.03
CA GLN A 260 -0.64 9.38 -11.29
C GLN A 260 -2.08 9.61 -11.70
N ARG A 261 -2.38 9.22 -12.93
CA ARG A 261 -3.70 8.91 -13.44
C ARG A 261 -3.56 8.03 -14.68
N ASP A 262 -4.45 7.10 -14.96
CA ASP A 262 -4.35 6.21 -16.13
C ASP A 262 -3.02 5.39 -16.05
N ALA A 263 -2.87 4.53 -15.03
CA ALA A 263 -1.55 3.94 -14.68
C ALA A 263 -1.57 2.50 -14.10
N ASP A 264 -0.59 1.67 -14.48
CA ASP A 264 -0.50 0.25 -14.09
C ASP A 264 0.87 -0.11 -13.46
N ASN A 265 0.92 -0.18 -12.13
CA ASN A 265 2.14 -0.37 -11.35
C ASN A 265 2.33 -1.83 -10.91
N LYS A 266 3.49 -2.41 -11.18
CA LYS A 266 3.84 -3.82 -10.90
C LYS A 266 5.18 -3.87 -10.15
N SER A 267 5.19 -4.34 -8.90
CA SER A 267 6.32 -4.23 -7.97
C SER A 267 6.60 -5.52 -7.19
N GLN A 268 7.86 -5.95 -7.13
CA GLN A 268 8.32 -6.94 -6.13
C GLN A 268 8.63 -6.28 -4.78
N GLY A 269 8.99 -5.01 -4.77
CA GLY A 269 8.98 -4.18 -3.56
C GLY A 269 7.57 -3.72 -3.17
N ASN A 270 7.51 -2.64 -2.37
CA ASN A 270 6.27 -1.98 -1.96
C ASN A 270 5.83 -0.95 -3.01
N VAL A 271 4.53 -0.61 -3.02
CA VAL A 271 3.98 0.53 -3.78
C VAL A 271 3.55 1.63 -2.80
N LEU A 272 4.10 2.84 -2.92
CA LEU A 272 3.83 3.96 -2.00
C LEU A 272 3.29 5.19 -2.73
N GLU A 273 2.06 5.56 -2.40
CA GLU A 273 1.19 6.33 -3.28
C GLU A 273 0.49 7.50 -2.60
N ARG A 274 0.54 8.66 -3.25
CA ARG A 274 0.06 9.93 -2.67
C ARG A 274 -1.22 10.45 -3.31
N ARG A 275 -1.44 10.18 -4.60
CA ARG A 275 -2.62 10.61 -5.38
C ARG A 275 -2.74 9.79 -6.66
N GLN A 276 -3.68 8.85 -6.66
CA GLN A 276 -4.08 8.12 -7.86
C GLN A 276 -5.42 8.62 -8.41
N ARG A 277 -5.71 8.20 -9.64
CA ARG A 277 -7.05 7.89 -10.14
C ARG A 277 -6.93 6.99 -11.38
N ASP A 278 -7.88 6.13 -11.69
CA ASP A 278 -7.89 5.31 -12.91
C ASP A 278 -6.62 4.42 -12.97
N ALA A 279 -6.42 3.50 -11.99
CA ALA A 279 -5.13 2.81 -11.83
C ALA A 279 -5.14 1.43 -11.14
N ASP A 280 -4.18 0.58 -11.52
CA ASP A 280 -4.03 -0.82 -11.07
C ASP A 280 -2.65 -1.01 -10.39
N ASN A 281 -2.60 -1.49 -9.15
CA ASN A 281 -1.34 -1.70 -8.43
C ASN A 281 -1.20 -3.15 -7.96
N LYS A 282 -0.09 -3.80 -8.37
CA LYS A 282 0.25 -5.19 -8.03
C LYS A 282 1.59 -5.21 -7.28
N SER A 283 1.61 -5.75 -6.06
CA SER A 283 2.71 -5.61 -5.11
C SER A 283 3.00 -6.91 -4.37
N GLN A 284 4.25 -7.38 -4.35
CA GLN A 284 4.69 -8.41 -3.39
C GLN A 284 4.99 -7.81 -2.00
N GLY A 285 5.35 -6.53 -1.95
CA GLY A 285 5.36 -5.75 -0.72
C GLY A 285 3.96 -5.26 -0.32
N ASN A 286 3.95 -4.25 0.56
CA ASN A 286 2.74 -3.54 1.00
C ASN A 286 2.31 -2.49 -0.05
N VAL A 287 1.04 -2.07 0.00
CA VAL A 287 0.50 -0.93 -0.76
C VAL A 287 0.07 0.17 0.22
N LEU A 288 0.66 1.36 0.14
CA LEU A 288 0.45 2.46 1.10
C LEU A 288 -0.09 3.72 0.42
N GLU A 289 -1.29 4.15 0.81
CA GLU A 289 -2.16 4.91 -0.08
C GLU A 289 -2.85 6.12 0.56
N ARG A 290 -2.72 7.29 -0.08
CA ARG A 290 -3.11 8.56 0.56
C ARG A 290 -4.37 9.21 0.00
N ARG A 291 -4.66 9.02 -1.29
CA ARG A 291 -5.87 9.51 -2.00
C ARG A 291 -6.02 8.78 -3.34
N GLN A 292 -7.11 8.05 -3.52
CA GLN A 292 -7.50 7.46 -4.80
C GLN A 292 -8.85 7.98 -5.27
N ARG A 293 -9.23 7.53 -6.47
CA ARG A 293 -10.59 7.19 -6.89
C ARG A 293 -10.47 6.25 -8.11
N ASP A 294 -11.30 5.24 -8.27
CA ASP A 294 -11.24 4.31 -9.42
C ASP A 294 -9.90 3.52 -9.42
N VAL A 295 -9.66 2.67 -8.41
CA VAL A 295 -8.35 1.97 -8.20
C VAL A 295 -8.48 0.50 -7.75
N ASP A 296 -7.68 -0.38 -8.36
CA ASP A 296 -7.60 -1.82 -8.07
C ASP A 296 -6.23 -2.18 -7.44
N ASN A 297 -6.22 -2.72 -6.22
CA ASN A 297 -5.00 -2.99 -5.44
C ASN A 297 -4.87 -4.49 -5.10
N LYS A 298 -3.73 -5.10 -5.47
CA LYS A 298 -3.40 -6.51 -5.23
C LYS A 298 -2.05 -6.61 -4.50
N SER A 299 -2.04 -7.13 -3.28
CA SER A 299 -0.88 -7.10 -2.37
C SER A 299 -0.63 -8.44 -1.66
N GLN A 300 0.62 -8.89 -1.61
CA GLN A 300 1.05 -9.96 -0.69
C GLN A 300 1.38 -9.39 0.71
N GLY A 301 1.81 -8.13 0.78
CA GLY A 301 1.85 -7.36 2.03
C GLY A 301 0.47 -6.86 2.48
N ASN A 302 0.48 -5.84 3.34
CA ASN A 302 -0.72 -5.15 3.81
C ASN A 302 -1.12 -4.01 2.86
N VAL A 303 -2.40 -3.62 2.92
CA VAL A 303 -2.97 -2.47 2.18
C VAL A 303 -3.40 -1.41 3.20
N LEU A 304 -2.85 -0.18 3.12
CA LEU A 304 -3.04 0.88 4.15
C LEU A 304 -3.48 2.23 3.57
N GLU A 305 -4.73 2.62 3.79
CA GLU A 305 -5.41 3.54 2.87
C GLU A 305 -6.23 4.66 3.55
N ARG A 306 -6.04 5.90 3.11
CA ARG A 306 -6.48 7.09 3.87
C ARG A 306 -7.77 7.77 3.41
N ARG A 307 -8.07 7.74 2.11
CA ARG A 307 -9.20 8.42 1.45
C ARG A 307 -9.43 7.88 0.04
N GLN A 308 -10.59 7.30 -0.23
CA GLN A 308 -10.93 6.80 -1.57
C GLN A 308 -12.40 7.01 -1.88
N ARG A 309 -12.79 6.42 -3.00
CA ARG A 309 -14.12 6.20 -3.54
C ARG A 309 -13.89 5.26 -4.74
N ASP A 310 -14.74 4.25 -4.95
CA ASP A 310 -14.62 3.35 -6.09
C ASP A 310 -13.25 2.59 -6.04
N ALA A 311 -13.10 1.58 -5.15
CA ALA A 311 -11.82 0.88 -4.91
C ALA A 311 -11.95 -0.63 -4.56
N ASP A 312 -11.04 -1.46 -5.10
CA ASP A 312 -11.08 -2.94 -5.01
C ASP A 312 -9.76 -3.48 -4.42
N ASN A 313 -9.79 -3.99 -3.18
CA ASN A 313 -8.58 -4.38 -2.44
C ASN A 313 -8.48 -5.90 -2.24
N LYS A 314 -7.37 -6.50 -2.66
CA LYS A 314 -7.03 -7.92 -2.44
C LYS A 314 -5.67 -8.03 -1.73
N SER A 315 -5.64 -8.60 -0.53
CA SER A 315 -4.50 -8.55 0.40
C SER A 315 -4.24 -9.90 1.08
N GLN A 316 -3.00 -10.40 1.05
CA GLN A 316 -2.58 -11.50 1.95
C GLN A 316 -2.23 -10.99 3.35
N GLY A 317 -1.82 -9.72 3.47
CA GLY A 317 -1.78 -9.02 4.75
C GLY A 317 -3.16 -8.49 5.18
N ASN A 318 -3.15 -7.52 6.09
CA ASN A 318 -4.34 -6.83 6.55
C ASN A 318 -4.76 -5.70 5.58
N VAL A 319 -6.02 -5.28 5.64
CA VAL A 319 -6.55 -4.09 4.94
C VAL A 319 -6.95 -3.03 6.00
N LEU A 320 -6.36 -1.84 5.95
CA LEU A 320 -6.48 -0.80 7.01
C LEU A 320 -6.94 0.55 6.44
N GLU A 321 -8.16 0.96 6.76
CA GLU A 321 -8.85 2.00 5.99
C GLU A 321 -9.51 3.10 6.82
N ARG A 322 -9.41 4.33 6.30
CA ARG A 322 -9.77 5.52 7.11
C ARG A 322 -10.98 6.31 6.65
N ARG A 323 -11.31 6.28 5.36
CA ARG A 323 -12.47 6.91 4.70
C ARG A 323 -12.62 6.42 3.25
N GLN A 324 -13.73 5.80 2.90
CA GLN A 324 -14.11 5.60 1.49
C GLN A 324 -15.51 6.16 1.26
N ARG A 325 -16.15 5.72 0.18
CA ARG A 325 -17.61 5.68 0.09
C ARG A 325 -18.05 4.26 -0.25
N ASP A 326 -17.48 3.74 -1.33
CA ASP A 326 -17.90 2.56 -2.09
C ASP A 326 -16.62 1.70 -2.28
N ALA A 327 -16.56 0.46 -1.77
CA ALA A 327 -15.33 -0.37 -1.77
C ALA A 327 -15.53 -1.89 -1.53
N ASP A 328 -14.60 -2.71 -2.06
CA ASP A 328 -14.66 -4.18 -2.05
C ASP A 328 -13.36 -4.82 -1.49
N ASN A 329 -13.35 -5.22 -0.21
CA ASN A 329 -12.13 -5.62 0.50
C ASN A 329 -12.05 -7.14 0.73
N LYS A 330 -10.96 -7.78 0.28
CA LYS A 330 -10.66 -9.21 0.46
C LYS A 330 -9.29 -9.39 1.13
N SER A 331 -9.25 -9.99 2.32
CA SER A 331 -8.07 -10.06 3.18
C SER A 331 -7.86 -11.46 3.80
N GLN A 332 -6.63 -11.99 3.73
CA GLN A 332 -6.22 -13.13 4.56
C GLN A 332 -5.84 -12.68 5.98
N GLY A 333 -5.43 -11.41 6.15
CA GLY A 333 -5.39 -10.75 7.44
C GLY A 333 -6.76 -10.25 7.92
N ASN A 334 -6.73 -9.27 8.81
CA ASN A 334 -7.90 -8.55 9.31
C ASN A 334 -8.30 -7.40 8.37
N VAL A 335 -9.55 -6.94 8.47
CA VAL A 335 -10.06 -5.74 7.82
C VAL A 335 -10.43 -4.70 8.88
N LEU A 336 -9.81 -3.51 8.85
CA LEU A 336 -9.88 -2.50 9.93
C LEU A 336 -10.32 -1.12 9.42
N GLU A 337 -11.55 -0.71 9.75
CA GLU A 337 -12.23 0.34 8.99
C GLU A 337 -12.87 1.43 9.85
N ARG A 338 -12.77 2.68 9.36
CA ARG A 338 -13.14 3.85 10.17
C ARG A 338 -14.37 4.61 9.71
N ARG A 339 -14.70 4.59 8.41
CA ARG A 339 -15.85 5.24 7.73
C ARG A 339 -15.97 4.81 6.25
N GLN A 340 -17.03 4.10 5.88
CA GLN A 340 -17.52 4.03 4.49
C GLN A 340 -18.92 4.62 4.40
N ARG A 341 -19.59 4.37 3.27
CA ARG A 341 -21.03 4.26 3.17
C ARG A 341 -21.36 2.78 2.89
N ASP A 342 -20.91 2.30 1.74
CA ASP A 342 -21.24 1.05 1.05
C ASP A 342 -19.94 0.18 1.03
N ALA A 343 -19.94 -1.05 1.58
CA ALA A 343 -18.73 -1.88 1.70
C ALA A 343 -18.98 -3.41 1.73
N ASP A 344 -18.15 -4.21 1.04
CA ASP A 344 -18.36 -5.67 0.88
C ASP A 344 -17.16 -6.52 1.39
N ASN A 345 -16.96 -6.53 2.72
CA ASN A 345 -15.71 -6.98 3.34
C ASN A 345 -15.63 -8.49 3.59
N LYS A 346 -14.49 -9.11 3.24
CA LYS A 346 -14.25 -10.56 3.31
C LYS A 346 -12.89 -10.82 3.96
N SER A 347 -12.87 -11.50 5.10
CA SER A 347 -11.68 -11.62 5.97
C SER A 347 -11.48 -13.03 6.53
N GLN A 348 -10.26 -13.57 6.43
CA GLN A 348 -9.87 -14.75 7.23
C GLN A 348 -9.48 -14.36 8.66
N GLY A 349 -9.02 -13.13 8.87
CA GLY A 349 -8.96 -12.50 10.18
C GLY A 349 -10.33 -11.97 10.65
N ASN A 350 -10.27 -10.97 11.53
CA ASN A 350 -11.42 -10.26 12.07
C ASN A 350 -11.80 -9.05 11.19
N VAL A 351 -13.07 -8.64 11.25
CA VAL A 351 -13.57 -7.38 10.68
C VAL A 351 -13.86 -6.38 11.81
N LEU A 352 -13.28 -5.18 11.77
CA LEU A 352 -13.35 -4.20 12.88
C LEU A 352 -13.73 -2.79 12.41
N GLU A 353 -14.94 -2.35 12.75
CA GLU A 353 -15.60 -1.28 12.02
C GLU A 353 -16.26 -0.22 12.89
N ARG A 354 -16.14 1.04 12.44
CA ARG A 354 -16.48 2.18 13.30
C ARG A 354 -17.69 2.99 12.88
N ARG A 355 -18.02 3.01 11.58
CA ARG A 355 -19.19 3.67 10.94
C ARG A 355 -19.35 3.23 9.47
N GLN A 356 -20.44 2.57 9.12
CA GLN A 356 -20.88 2.38 7.73
C GLN A 356 -22.31 2.91 7.58
N ARG A 357 -22.96 2.58 6.47
CA ARG A 357 -24.37 2.80 6.18
C ARG A 357 -25.05 1.60 5.53
N ASP A 358 -24.30 0.84 4.73
CA ASP A 358 -24.74 -0.25 3.88
C ASP A 358 -23.54 -1.24 3.84
N ALA A 359 -23.64 -2.48 4.37
CA ALA A 359 -22.45 -3.33 4.58
C ALA A 359 -22.69 -4.86 4.58
N ASP A 360 -21.80 -5.64 3.96
CA ASP A 360 -21.96 -7.12 3.80
C ASP A 360 -20.72 -7.92 4.28
N ASN A 361 -20.48 -7.90 5.60
CA ASN A 361 -19.24 -8.39 6.21
C ASN A 361 -19.20 -9.91 6.40
N LYS A 362 -18.08 -10.55 6.01
CA LYS A 362 -17.87 -12.01 6.04
C LYS A 362 -16.52 -12.32 6.68
N SER A 363 -16.50 -13.03 7.81
CA SER A 363 -15.31 -13.20 8.67
C SER A 363 -15.15 -14.63 9.19
N GLN A 364 -13.93 -15.18 9.08
CA GLN A 364 -13.55 -16.40 9.85
C GLN A 364 -13.13 -16.05 11.29
N GLY A 365 -12.65 -14.83 11.52
CA GLY A 365 -12.57 -14.22 12.85
C GLY A 365 -13.91 -13.68 13.34
N ASN A 366 -13.83 -12.71 14.25
CA ASN A 366 -14.97 -11.98 14.81
C ASN A 366 -15.32 -10.75 13.95
N VAL A 367 -16.58 -10.30 14.03
CA VAL A 367 -17.05 -9.02 13.49
C VAL A 367 -17.33 -8.06 14.65
N LEU A 368 -16.73 -6.85 14.66
CA LEU A 368 -16.84 -5.89 15.77
C LEU A 368 -17.24 -4.49 15.32
N GLU A 369 -18.45 -4.06 15.69
CA GLU A 369 -19.11 -2.95 15.02
C GLU A 369 -19.61 -1.86 15.97
N ARG A 370 -19.35 -0.59 15.61
CA ARG A 370 -19.63 0.53 16.52
C ARG A 370 -20.87 1.35 16.20
N ARG A 371 -21.29 1.40 14.93
CA ARG A 371 -22.48 2.10 14.40
C ARG A 371 -22.70 1.74 12.92
N GLN A 372 -23.77 1.06 12.57
CA GLN A 372 -24.18 0.98 11.16
C GLN A 372 -25.67 1.31 10.99
N ARG A 373 -26.12 1.06 9.77
CA ARG A 373 -27.47 0.70 9.34
C ARG A 373 -27.26 -0.38 8.27
N ASP A 374 -28.32 -1.08 7.89
CA ASP A 374 -28.39 -1.85 6.64
C ASP A 374 -27.18 -2.84 6.50
N ALA A 375 -27.07 -3.82 7.41
CA ALA A 375 -25.86 -4.63 7.64
C ALA A 375 -26.10 -6.16 7.68
N ASP A 376 -25.32 -6.95 6.93
CA ASP A 376 -25.53 -8.41 6.78
C ASP A 376 -24.30 -9.24 7.24
N ASN A 377 -24.04 -9.26 8.55
CA ASN A 377 -22.79 -9.78 9.12
C ASN A 377 -22.76 -11.31 9.28
N LYS A 378 -21.68 -11.95 8.84
CA LYS A 378 -21.52 -13.42 8.82
C LYS A 378 -20.16 -13.79 9.43
N SER A 379 -20.16 -14.54 10.54
CA SER A 379 -18.96 -14.77 11.37
C SER A 379 -18.82 -16.23 11.84
N GLN A 380 -17.61 -16.79 11.74
CA GLN A 380 -17.24 -18.03 12.46
C GLN A 380 -16.79 -17.73 13.90
N GLY A 381 -16.25 -16.53 14.16
CA GLY A 381 -16.10 -15.98 15.50
C GLY A 381 -17.44 -15.42 16.05
N ASN A 382 -17.34 -14.44 16.92
CA ASN A 382 -18.49 -13.73 17.50
C ASN A 382 -18.83 -12.47 16.68
N VAL A 383 -20.09 -12.02 16.78
CA VAL A 383 -20.54 -10.70 16.30
C VAL A 383 -20.80 -9.79 17.52
N LEU A 384 -20.15 -8.60 17.57
CA LEU A 384 -20.23 -7.68 18.72
C LEU A 384 -20.60 -6.26 18.30
N GLU A 385 -21.79 -5.79 18.67
CA GLU A 385 -22.39 -4.62 18.05
C GLU A 385 -22.91 -3.56 19.02
N ARG A 386 -22.66 -2.30 18.67
CA ARG A 386 -22.90 -1.19 19.61
C ARG A 386 -24.13 -0.33 19.31
N ARG A 387 -24.53 -0.23 18.03
CA ARG A 387 -25.72 0.47 17.53
C ARG A 387 -26.00 0.08 16.07
N GLN A 388 -27.09 -0.63 15.81
CA GLN A 388 -27.59 -0.90 14.47
C GLN A 388 -28.95 -0.23 14.20
N ARG A 389 -29.39 -0.38 12.97
CA ARG A 389 -30.76 -0.61 12.52
C ARG A 389 -30.67 -1.54 11.30
N ASP A 390 -31.68 -2.34 11.02
CA ASP A 390 -31.79 -3.06 9.76
C ASP A 390 -30.59 -4.04 9.59
N ALA A 391 -30.54 -5.12 10.39
CA ALA A 391 -29.34 -5.98 10.55
C ALA A 391 -29.61 -7.50 10.61
N ASP A 392 -28.83 -8.32 9.90
CA ASP A 392 -29.08 -9.77 9.74
C ASP A 392 -27.86 -10.63 10.18
N ASN A 393 -27.60 -10.68 11.48
CA ASN A 393 -26.35 -11.21 12.03
C ASN A 393 -26.33 -12.75 12.15
N LYS A 394 -25.27 -13.39 11.66
CA LYS A 394 -25.13 -14.87 11.59
C LYS A 394 -23.78 -15.29 12.18
N SER A 395 -23.79 -16.07 13.26
CA SER A 395 -22.61 -16.32 14.12
C SER A 395 -22.47 -17.80 14.52
N GLN A 396 -21.28 -18.38 14.37
CA GLN A 396 -20.92 -19.65 15.03
C GLN A 396 -20.45 -19.42 16.47
N GLY A 397 -19.91 -18.24 16.77
CA GLY A 397 -19.73 -17.75 18.13
C GLY A 397 -21.04 -17.22 18.72
N ASN A 398 -20.93 -16.24 19.61
CA ASN A 398 -22.06 -15.53 20.19
C ASN A 398 -22.45 -14.31 19.33
N VAL A 399 -23.64 -13.75 19.59
CA VAL A 399 -24.08 -12.42 19.12
C VAL A 399 -24.30 -11.52 20.35
N LEU A 400 -23.64 -10.35 20.40
CA LEU A 400 -23.68 -9.45 21.56
C LEU A 400 -24.06 -8.02 21.14
N GLU A 401 -25.29 -7.61 21.45
CA GLU A 401 -25.83 -6.34 20.96
C GLU A 401 -26.29 -5.37 22.05
N ARG A 402 -26.07 -4.09 21.79
CA ARG A 402 -26.35 -3.02 22.75
C ARG A 402 -27.60 -2.20 22.44
N ARG A 403 -27.94 -2.05 21.16
CA ARG A 403 -29.01 -1.18 20.62
C ARG A 403 -29.24 -1.48 19.15
N GLN A 404 -30.32 -2.16 18.83
CA GLN A 404 -30.78 -2.38 17.48
C GLN A 404 -32.24 -1.91 17.34
N ARG A 405 -32.71 -2.03 16.10
CA ARG A 405 -34.10 -2.12 15.67
C ARG A 405 -34.04 -2.95 14.39
N ASP A 406 -35.10 -3.71 14.11
CA ASP A 406 -35.23 -4.37 12.80
C ASP A 406 -34.05 -5.36 12.59
N ALA A 407 -34.00 -6.45 13.37
CA ALA A 407 -32.83 -7.34 13.48
C ALA A 407 -33.12 -8.86 13.53
N ASP A 408 -32.39 -9.68 12.77
CA ASP A 408 -32.68 -11.13 12.60
C ASP A 408 -31.48 -12.02 12.96
N ASN A 409 -31.23 -12.19 14.27
CA ASN A 409 -29.96 -12.71 14.79
C ASN A 409 -29.94 -14.22 14.98
N LYS A 410 -28.88 -14.88 14.45
CA LYS A 410 -28.77 -16.35 14.34
C LYS A 410 -27.42 -16.81 14.91
N SER A 411 -27.43 -17.62 15.97
CA SER A 411 -26.25 -17.92 16.81
C SER A 411 -26.14 -19.40 17.19
N GLN A 412 -24.95 -20.00 17.02
CA GLN A 412 -24.64 -21.30 17.65
C GLN A 412 -24.16 -21.12 19.10
N GLY A 413 -23.56 -19.97 19.44
CA GLY A 413 -23.36 -19.53 20.80
C GLY A 413 -24.65 -18.94 21.40
N ASN A 414 -24.49 -18.00 22.33
CA ASN A 414 -25.59 -17.26 22.95
C ASN A 414 -25.95 -16.01 22.14
N VAL A 415 -27.13 -15.45 22.39
CA VAL A 415 -27.55 -14.11 21.95
C VAL A 415 -27.73 -13.24 23.20
N LEU A 416 -27.05 -12.10 23.31
CA LEU A 416 -27.07 -11.24 24.51
C LEU A 416 -27.36 -9.78 24.18
N GLU A 417 -28.53 -9.29 24.58
CA GLU A 417 -29.12 -8.09 24.00
C GLU A 417 -29.62 -7.11 25.06
N ARG A 418 -29.40 -5.82 24.78
CA ARG A 418 -29.50 -4.78 25.82
C ARG A 418 -30.65 -3.81 25.65
N ARG A 419 -31.12 -3.63 24.40
CA ARG A 419 -32.28 -2.80 24.00
C ARG A 419 -32.59 -3.05 22.53
N GLN A 420 -33.76 -3.57 22.22
CA GLN A 420 -34.22 -3.67 20.85
C GLN A 420 -35.68 -3.28 20.65
N ARG A 421 -36.10 -3.41 19.40
CA ARG A 421 -37.46 -3.49 18.90
C ARG A 421 -37.41 -4.31 17.61
N ASP A 422 -38.50 -4.99 17.26
CA ASP A 422 -38.70 -5.54 15.93
C ASP A 422 -37.58 -6.57 15.59
N ALA A 423 -37.58 -7.75 16.23
CA ALA A 423 -36.43 -8.67 16.20
C ALA A 423 -36.71 -10.19 16.35
N ASP A 424 -35.93 -11.04 15.68
CA ASP A 424 -36.20 -12.49 15.55
C ASP A 424 -34.98 -13.37 15.90
N ASN A 425 -34.70 -13.49 17.21
CA ASN A 425 -33.49 -14.15 17.73
C ASN A 425 -33.57 -15.69 17.71
N LYS A 426 -32.51 -16.35 17.22
CA LYS A 426 -32.41 -17.82 17.08
C LYS A 426 -31.07 -18.31 17.62
N SER A 427 -31.08 -19.16 18.66
CA SER A 427 -29.90 -19.49 19.47
C SER A 427 -29.80 -20.98 19.83
N GLN A 428 -28.66 -21.62 19.62
CA GLN A 428 -28.36 -22.93 20.22
C GLN A 428 -27.87 -22.79 21.67
N GLY A 429 -27.24 -21.66 22.01
CA GLY A 429 -27.04 -21.25 23.40
C GLY A 429 -28.30 -20.64 24.00
N ASN A 430 -28.10 -19.77 25.00
CA ASN A 430 -29.16 -19.02 25.66
C ASN A 430 -29.51 -17.73 24.89
N VAL A 431 -30.68 -17.16 25.13
CA VAL A 431 -31.05 -15.79 24.74
C VAL A 431 -31.18 -14.95 26.03
N LEU A 432 -30.44 -13.84 26.13
CA LEU A 432 -30.42 -13.00 27.33
C LEU A 432 -30.82 -11.56 27.01
N GLU A 433 -31.98 -11.17 27.51
CA GLU A 433 -32.69 -9.98 27.11
C GLU A 433 -32.92 -8.99 28.24
N ARG A 434 -32.65 -7.72 27.95
CA ARG A 434 -32.80 -6.64 28.94
C ARG A 434 -34.03 -5.78 28.69
N ARG A 435 -34.39 -5.56 27.43
CA ARG A 435 -35.47 -4.65 26.99
C ARG A 435 -35.77 -4.88 25.51
N GLN A 436 -36.75 -5.71 25.20
CA GLN A 436 -37.30 -5.85 23.85
C GLN A 436 -38.68 -5.21 23.71
N ARG A 437 -39.17 -5.21 22.47
CA ARG A 437 -40.55 -5.01 22.08
C ARG A 437 -40.72 -5.62 20.69
N ASP A 438 -41.84 -6.26 20.38
CA ASP A 438 -42.12 -6.81 19.06
C ASP A 438 -41.03 -7.85 18.66
N ALA A 439 -40.96 -8.99 19.37
CA ALA A 439 -39.80 -9.90 19.30
C ALA A 439 -40.10 -11.42 19.45
N ASP A 440 -39.40 -12.28 18.69
CA ASP A 440 -39.70 -13.72 18.56
C ASP A 440 -38.46 -14.61 18.85
N ASN A 441 -38.21 -14.89 20.13
CA ASN A 441 -36.99 -15.54 20.62
C ASN A 441 -37.08 -17.07 20.63
N LYS A 442 -36.07 -17.76 20.06
CA LYS A 442 -36.03 -19.21 19.88
C LYS A 442 -34.69 -19.77 20.39
N SER A 443 -34.71 -20.65 21.39
CA SER A 443 -33.51 -21.08 22.15
C SER A 443 -33.48 -22.59 22.46
N GLN A 444 -32.34 -23.24 22.24
CA GLN A 444 -32.08 -24.58 22.82
C GLN A 444 -31.57 -24.48 24.27
N GLY A 445 -30.88 -23.39 24.61
CA GLY A 445 -30.65 -22.97 26.00
C GLY A 445 -31.88 -22.35 26.65
N ASN A 446 -31.64 -21.51 27.65
CA ASN A 446 -32.66 -20.75 28.37
C ASN A 446 -32.95 -19.41 27.69
N VAL A 447 -34.16 -18.87 27.88
CA VAL A 447 -34.51 -17.47 27.56
C VAL A 447 -34.62 -16.69 28.87
N LEU A 448 -33.88 -15.59 29.02
CA LEU A 448 -33.86 -14.77 30.23
C LEU A 448 -34.26 -13.33 29.95
N GLU A 449 -35.44 -12.96 30.41
CA GLU A 449 -36.13 -11.73 30.06
C GLU A 449 -36.31 -10.76 31.23
N ARG A 450 -36.02 -9.48 30.99
CA ARG A 450 -36.14 -8.45 32.03
C ARG A 450 -37.31 -7.50 31.81
N ARG A 451 -37.67 -7.23 30.55
CA ARG A 451 -38.73 -6.31 30.14
C ARG A 451 -39.06 -6.53 28.67
N GLN A 452 -40.15 -7.20 28.40
CA GLN A 452 -40.71 -7.31 27.06
C GLN A 452 -42.11 -6.68 26.97
N ARG A 453 -42.57 -6.53 25.73
CA ARG A 453 -43.97 -6.41 25.33
C ARG A 453 -44.09 -6.89 23.89
N ASP A 454 -45.18 -7.54 23.52
CA ASP A 454 -45.42 -8.02 22.15
C ASP A 454 -44.34 -9.07 21.80
N ALA A 455 -44.35 -10.25 22.47
CA ALA A 455 -43.20 -11.18 22.45
C ALA A 455 -43.52 -12.69 22.53
N ASP A 456 -42.86 -13.49 21.69
CA ASP A 456 -43.08 -14.94 21.56
C ASP A 456 -41.79 -15.72 21.90
N ASN A 457 -41.73 -16.38 23.06
CA ASN A 457 -40.51 -17.05 23.54
C ASN A 457 -40.64 -18.58 23.47
N LYS A 458 -39.70 -19.25 22.78
CA LYS A 458 -39.63 -20.73 22.65
C LYS A 458 -38.29 -21.25 23.18
N SER A 459 -38.31 -22.13 24.17
CA SER A 459 -37.11 -22.60 24.89
C SER A 459 -37.12 -24.11 25.17
N GLN A 460 -36.02 -24.82 24.89
CA GLN A 460 -35.80 -26.18 25.43
C GLN A 460 -35.26 -26.12 26.87
N GLY A 461 -34.55 -25.05 27.25
CA GLY A 461 -34.30 -24.69 28.64
C GLY A 461 -35.51 -24.06 29.33
N ASN A 462 -35.22 -23.24 30.35
CA ASN A 462 -36.21 -22.47 31.11
C ASN A 462 -36.52 -21.13 30.42
N VAL A 463 -37.69 -20.55 30.73
CA VAL A 463 -38.04 -19.16 30.42
C VAL A 463 -38.13 -18.35 31.72
N LEU A 464 -37.41 -17.23 31.81
CA LEU A 464 -37.17 -16.50 33.06
C LEU A 464 -37.57 -15.03 32.94
N GLU A 465 -38.77 -14.71 33.39
CA GLU A 465 -39.49 -13.49 33.06
C GLU A 465 -39.62 -12.50 34.22
N ARG A 466 -39.19 -11.25 34.00
CA ARG A 466 -39.20 -10.24 35.06
C ARG A 466 -40.30 -9.20 34.95
N ARG A 467 -40.78 -8.92 33.72
CA ARG A 467 -41.87 -7.98 33.39
C ARG A 467 -42.27 -8.16 31.92
N GLN A 468 -43.39 -8.82 31.67
CA GLN A 468 -43.95 -8.90 30.33
C GLN A 468 -45.34 -8.25 30.24
N ARG A 469 -45.81 -8.09 29.00
CA ARG A 469 -47.21 -7.92 28.63
C ARG A 469 -47.38 -8.32 27.17
N ASP A 470 -48.51 -8.90 26.78
CA ASP A 470 -48.75 -9.33 25.39
C ASP A 470 -47.69 -10.39 24.98
N ALA A 471 -47.69 -11.57 25.62
CA ALA A 471 -46.57 -12.52 25.55
C ALA A 471 -46.93 -14.03 25.58
N ASP A 472 -46.28 -14.86 24.77
CA ASP A 472 -46.61 -16.29 24.60
C ASP A 472 -45.37 -17.20 24.79
N ASN A 473 -45.20 -17.71 26.01
CA ASN A 473 -44.00 -18.44 26.45
C ASN A 473 -44.17 -19.97 26.37
N LYS A 474 -43.22 -20.67 25.75
CA LYS A 474 -43.25 -22.11 25.50
C LYS A 474 -41.93 -22.75 25.94
N SER A 475 -41.96 -23.65 26.92
CA SER A 475 -40.76 -24.16 27.62
C SER A 475 -40.80 -25.69 27.84
N GLN A 476 -39.68 -26.38 27.60
CA GLN A 476 -39.49 -27.75 28.11
C GLN A 476 -38.92 -27.75 29.54
N GLY A 477 -38.16 -26.72 29.91
CA GLY A 477 -37.85 -26.40 31.30
C GLY A 477 -39.02 -25.75 32.06
N ASN A 478 -38.69 -24.93 33.06
CA ASN A 478 -39.65 -24.19 33.88
C ASN A 478 -39.91 -22.79 33.31
N VAL A 479 -41.11 -22.24 33.56
CA VAL A 479 -41.44 -20.82 33.29
C VAL A 479 -41.52 -20.05 34.62
N LEU A 480 -40.81 -18.92 34.73
CA LEU A 480 -40.57 -18.21 35.99
C LEU A 480 -40.93 -16.72 35.91
N GLU A 481 -42.12 -16.37 36.40
CA GLU A 481 -42.86 -15.14 36.11
C GLU A 481 -42.95 -14.15 37.28
N ARG A 482 -42.27 -12.99 37.18
CA ARG A 482 -42.35 -11.99 38.26
C ARG A 482 -43.53 -11.04 38.13
N ARG A 483 -43.93 -10.65 36.91
CA ARG A 483 -45.03 -9.72 36.61
C ARG A 483 -45.44 -9.85 35.14
N GLN A 484 -46.65 -10.30 34.89
CA GLN A 484 -47.23 -10.36 33.56
C GLN A 484 -48.60 -9.71 33.50
N ARG A 485 -49.09 -9.53 32.27
CA ARG A 485 -50.49 -9.34 31.92
C ARG A 485 -50.68 -9.71 30.45
N ASP A 486 -51.83 -10.22 30.02
CA ASP A 486 -52.09 -10.59 28.63
C ASP A 486 -51.05 -11.65 28.18
N ALA A 487 -51.04 -12.83 28.82
CA ALA A 487 -49.92 -13.79 28.73
C ALA A 487 -50.29 -15.30 28.76
N ASP A 488 -49.67 -16.08 27.88
CA ASP A 488 -49.93 -17.51 27.66
C ASP A 488 -48.67 -18.35 27.94
N ASN A 489 -48.64 -19.12 29.03
CA ASN A 489 -47.46 -19.90 29.44
C ASN A 489 -47.70 -21.42 29.30
N LYS A 490 -46.84 -22.10 28.54
CA LYS A 490 -46.88 -23.56 28.30
C LYS A 490 -45.56 -24.20 28.71
N SER A 491 -45.60 -25.17 29.62
CA SER A 491 -44.43 -25.71 30.34
C SER A 491 -44.47 -27.23 30.52
N GLN A 492 -43.35 -27.93 30.27
CA GLN A 492 -43.18 -29.32 30.74
C GLN A 492 -42.60 -29.36 32.17
N GLY A 493 -41.76 -28.39 32.54
CA GLY A 493 -41.41 -28.12 33.94
C GLY A 493 -42.54 -27.41 34.70
N ASN A 494 -42.19 -26.73 35.80
CA ASN A 494 -43.14 -25.96 36.62
C ASN A 494 -43.37 -24.54 36.06
N VAL A 495 -44.55 -23.97 36.35
CA VAL A 495 -44.85 -22.54 36.16
C VAL A 495 -44.90 -21.84 37.51
N LEU A 496 -44.10 -20.78 37.69
CA LEU A 496 -43.87 -20.12 38.98
C LEU A 496 -44.08 -18.60 38.89
N GLU A 497 -45.23 -18.12 39.36
CA GLU A 497 -45.67 -16.74 39.18
C GLU A 497 -45.74 -15.91 40.46
N ARG A 498 -45.64 -14.58 40.30
CA ARG A 498 -45.78 -13.64 41.44
C ARG A 498 -46.86 -12.57 41.30
N ARG A 499 -47.23 -12.15 40.09
CA ARG A 499 -48.35 -11.23 39.81
C ARG A 499 -48.78 -11.34 38.35
N GLN A 500 -49.98 -11.86 38.09
CA GLN A 500 -50.61 -11.80 36.78
C GLN A 500 -51.92 -11.00 36.79
N ARG A 501 -52.45 -10.82 35.58
CA ARG A 501 -53.86 -10.55 35.26
C ARG A 501 -54.04 -10.92 33.79
N ASP A 502 -55.15 -11.52 33.38
CA ASP A 502 -55.40 -11.89 31.99
C ASP A 502 -54.32 -12.89 31.51
N ALA A 503 -54.26 -14.09 32.11
CA ALA A 503 -53.19 -15.06 31.83
C ALA A 503 -53.58 -16.55 31.93
N ASP A 504 -52.99 -17.36 31.05
CA ASP A 504 -53.37 -18.76 30.78
C ASP A 504 -52.16 -19.71 30.95
N ASN A 505 -52.17 -20.54 32.00
CA ASN A 505 -51.02 -21.34 32.41
C ASN A 505 -51.26 -22.85 32.27
N LYS A 506 -50.46 -23.52 31.44
CA LYS A 506 -50.54 -24.96 31.15
C LYS A 506 -49.21 -25.65 31.47
N SER A 507 -49.23 -26.60 32.40
CA SER A 507 -48.04 -27.18 33.03
C SER A 507 -48.16 -28.70 33.21
N GLN A 508 -47.11 -29.45 32.87
CA GLN A 508 -46.99 -30.85 33.32
C GLN A 508 -46.48 -30.92 34.77
N GLY A 509 -45.57 -30.02 35.17
CA GLY A 509 -45.19 -29.80 36.57
C GLY A 509 -46.23 -28.99 37.36
N ASN A 510 -45.83 -28.45 38.51
CA ASN A 510 -46.69 -27.64 39.37
C ASN A 510 -46.94 -26.23 38.79
N VAL A 511 -48.07 -25.63 39.17
CA VAL A 511 -48.36 -24.19 38.97
C VAL A 511 -48.45 -23.51 40.34
N LEU A 512 -47.60 -22.50 40.58
CA LEU A 512 -47.38 -21.88 41.90
C LEU A 512 -47.38 -20.36 41.80
N GLU A 513 -48.33 -19.68 42.45
CA GLU A 513 -48.66 -18.29 42.12
C GLU A 513 -48.91 -17.39 43.34
N ARG A 514 -48.72 -16.06 43.20
CA ARG A 514 -48.71 -15.16 44.37
C ARG A 514 -49.32 -13.76 44.25
N ARG A 515 -50.32 -13.58 43.37
CA ARG A 515 -51.44 -12.59 43.41
C ARG A 515 -52.06 -12.51 42.01
N GLN A 516 -53.26 -13.08 41.86
CA GLN A 516 -54.01 -13.14 40.61
C GLN A 516 -55.05 -12.02 40.51
N ARG A 517 -55.50 -11.78 39.28
CA ARG A 517 -56.91 -11.68 38.90
C ARG A 517 -57.05 -12.40 37.55
N ASP A 518 -58.25 -12.84 37.18
CA ASP A 518 -58.60 -13.15 35.79
C ASP A 518 -57.57 -14.07 35.09
N ALA A 519 -57.42 -15.32 35.56
CA ALA A 519 -56.38 -16.26 35.10
C ALA A 519 -56.85 -17.72 35.16
N GLU A 520 -56.43 -18.54 34.19
CA GLU A 520 -56.84 -19.96 34.07
C GLU A 520 -55.62 -20.91 34.12
N ASN A 521 -55.66 -21.90 35.03
CA ASN A 521 -54.51 -22.75 35.33
C ASN A 521 -54.83 -24.24 35.14
N LYS A 522 -53.96 -24.97 34.42
CA LYS A 522 -54.05 -26.42 34.19
C LYS A 522 -52.69 -27.07 34.52
N SER A 523 -52.70 -27.99 35.49
CA SER A 523 -51.53 -28.68 36.07
C SER A 523 -51.80 -30.18 36.16
N GLN A 524 -50.81 -31.03 35.86
CA GLN A 524 -50.96 -32.50 35.98
C GLN A 524 -50.59 -33.03 37.39
N VAL A 525 -49.79 -32.27 38.17
CA VAL A 525 -49.26 -32.73 39.47
C VAL A 525 -49.90 -32.02 40.67
N GLY A 526 -50.46 -30.81 40.48
CA GLY A 526 -51.23 -30.12 41.52
C GLY A 526 -51.23 -28.60 41.44
N GLN A 527 -52.23 -27.98 42.07
CA GLN A 527 -52.35 -26.52 42.24
C GLN A 527 -52.20 -26.13 43.72
N LEU A 528 -51.06 -25.55 44.09
CA LEU A 528 -50.83 -25.02 45.45
C LEU A 528 -51.23 -23.54 45.52
N ILE A 529 -52.55 -23.30 45.55
CA ILE A 529 -53.10 -21.94 45.65
C ILE A 529 -52.89 -21.38 47.07
N GLY A 530 -51.92 -20.48 47.22
CA GLY A 530 -51.65 -19.75 48.46
C GLY A 530 -52.73 -18.70 48.81
N LYS A 531 -53.97 -19.16 49.07
CA LYS A 531 -55.08 -18.32 49.53
C LYS A 531 -54.75 -17.72 50.89
N ASN A 532 -54.71 -16.39 50.97
CA ASN A 532 -54.65 -15.69 52.25
C ASN A 532 -55.50 -14.39 52.20
N PRO A 533 -56.84 -14.50 52.33
CA PRO A 533 -57.77 -13.38 52.24
C PRO A 533 -58.00 -12.74 53.62
N LEU A 534 -57.28 -11.66 53.92
CA LEU A 534 -57.57 -10.81 55.08
C LEU A 534 -58.07 -9.43 54.64
N PHE A 535 -59.38 -9.31 54.44
CA PHE A 535 -60.13 -8.06 54.55
C PHE A 535 -61.59 -8.34 54.98
N SER A 536 -62.18 -7.36 55.69
CA SER A 536 -63.57 -7.32 56.22
C SER A 536 -64.02 -8.46 57.16
N LYS A 537 -63.91 -8.18 58.47
CA LYS A 537 -65.00 -8.01 59.48
C LYS A 537 -66.19 -9.01 59.49
N SER A 538 -66.77 -9.39 60.65
CA SER A 538 -66.46 -9.15 62.09
C SER A 538 -67.47 -9.91 62.99
N THR A 539 -67.33 -9.77 64.32
CA THR A 539 -68.24 -10.20 65.43
C THR A 539 -68.19 -11.68 65.84
N VAL A 540 -68.46 -12.11 67.09
CA VAL A 540 -68.45 -11.48 68.45
C VAL A 540 -68.38 -12.62 69.50
N SER A 541 -67.68 -12.41 70.64
CA SER A 541 -67.77 -13.24 71.88
C SER A 541 -67.33 -14.73 71.81
N ARG A 542 -67.06 -15.46 72.91
CA ARG A 542 -66.64 -15.15 74.31
C ARG A 542 -66.25 -16.48 75.03
N GLU A 543 -65.52 -16.38 76.15
CA GLU A 543 -65.31 -17.41 77.20
C GLU A 543 -64.40 -18.64 76.95
N ASN A 544 -63.24 -18.60 77.64
CA ASN A 544 -62.71 -19.58 78.61
C ASN A 544 -62.92 -21.10 78.41
N ASN A 545 -61.82 -21.85 78.45
CA ASN A 545 -61.54 -22.74 79.59
C ASN A 545 -60.06 -23.17 79.70
N HIS A 546 -59.68 -23.76 80.84
CA HIS A 546 -58.30 -24.06 81.26
C HIS A 546 -57.83 -25.51 80.95
N SER A 547 -56.50 -25.73 80.99
CA SER A 547 -55.79 -26.91 81.60
C SER A 547 -56.06 -28.36 81.09
N SER A 548 -55.19 -29.37 81.26
CA SER A 548 -53.72 -29.47 81.44
C SER A 548 -53.27 -30.95 81.53
N GLN A 549 -52.09 -31.29 80.99
CA GLN A 549 -51.21 -32.43 81.41
C GLN A 549 -51.73 -33.89 81.26
N GLY A 550 -50.83 -34.86 81.47
CA GLY A 550 -50.98 -36.30 81.13
C GLY A 550 -50.22 -36.64 79.84
N ASP A 551 -48.94 -37.02 79.82
CA ASP A 551 -48.11 -37.89 80.69
C ASP A 551 -48.61 -39.35 80.78
N SER A 552 -47.78 -40.39 80.66
CA SER A 552 -46.38 -40.52 80.18
C SER A 552 -45.98 -42.01 80.04
N ASN A 553 -44.94 -42.35 79.25
CA ASN A 553 -43.93 -43.42 79.47
C ASN A 553 -43.04 -43.61 78.20
N LYS A 554 -41.70 -43.51 78.30
CA LYS A 554 -40.67 -44.59 78.44
C LYS A 554 -40.54 -45.53 77.22
N GLN A 555 -39.37 -45.99 76.76
CA GLN A 555 -37.93 -45.82 77.09
C GLN A 555 -37.14 -46.28 75.83
N SER A 556 -35.84 -46.07 75.58
CA SER A 556 -34.68 -45.44 76.25
C SER A 556 -33.63 -45.09 75.16
N PHE A 557 -32.88 -43.98 75.25
CA PHE A 557 -31.42 -43.89 75.54
C PHE A 557 -30.52 -44.99 74.93
N SER A 558 -29.32 -44.72 74.37
CA SER A 558 -28.37 -43.59 74.57
C SER A 558 -27.73 -43.14 73.23
N LYS A 559 -27.49 -41.85 72.89
CA LYS A 559 -26.55 -40.83 73.46
C LYS A 559 -25.07 -41.26 73.34
N LYS A 560 -24.13 -40.45 72.81
CA LYS A 560 -23.67 -39.11 73.26
C LYS A 560 -23.02 -38.29 72.10
N ILE A 561 -23.29 -36.98 71.88
CA ILE A 561 -22.75 -35.72 72.52
C ILE A 561 -21.34 -35.34 71.99
N SER A 562 -20.97 -34.10 71.61
CA SER A 562 -21.65 -32.78 71.40
C SER A 562 -20.78 -31.90 70.44
N GLN A 563 -21.28 -30.89 69.69
CA GLN A 563 -21.55 -29.46 70.05
C GLN A 563 -20.46 -28.79 70.92
N VAL A 564 -19.90 -27.60 70.60
CA VAL A 564 -20.32 -26.23 71.04
C VAL A 564 -19.20 -25.23 70.58
N THR A 565 -19.31 -23.94 70.20
CA THR A 565 -20.37 -23.03 69.65
C THR A 565 -19.75 -21.72 69.07
N ASN A 566 -20.45 -21.08 68.11
CA ASN A 566 -20.63 -19.61 67.88
C ASN A 566 -19.54 -18.61 67.38
N VAL A 567 -19.83 -18.05 66.19
CA VAL A 567 -20.01 -16.60 65.83
C VAL A 567 -18.89 -15.55 66.05
N ALA A 568 -18.39 -14.97 64.93
CA ALA A 568 -18.12 -13.52 64.71
C ALA A 568 -17.89 -13.21 63.20
N ASN A 569 -17.85 -11.93 62.78
CA ASN A 569 -17.86 -11.50 61.35
C ASN A 569 -16.54 -10.86 60.82
N GLY A 570 -15.88 -11.50 59.85
CA GLY A 570 -15.02 -10.89 58.81
C GLY A 570 -13.72 -10.15 59.24
N PRO A 571 -12.95 -9.55 58.29
CA PRO A 571 -13.11 -9.53 56.83
C PRO A 571 -11.88 -10.04 56.02
N MET A 572 -12.00 -9.88 54.69
CA MET A 572 -11.07 -10.14 53.57
C MET A 572 -9.57 -9.78 53.75
N LEU A 573 -8.62 -10.70 53.41
CA LEU A 573 -7.54 -10.54 52.37
C LEU A 573 -6.34 -11.55 52.46
N THR A 574 -5.55 -11.59 51.37
CA THR A 574 -4.15 -12.06 51.19
C THR A 574 -3.73 -13.55 51.30
N ASN A 575 -3.49 -14.14 50.11
CA ASN A 575 -2.22 -14.72 49.60
C ASN A 575 -1.39 -15.84 50.34
N ASN A 576 -1.26 -16.96 49.61
CA ASN A 576 0.00 -17.67 49.26
C ASN A 576 0.68 -18.66 50.23
N SER A 577 1.57 -19.47 49.62
CA SER A 577 2.49 -20.50 50.18
C SER A 577 1.86 -21.90 50.40
N ARG A 578 2.56 -23.04 50.21
CA ARG A 578 3.97 -23.26 49.78
C ARG A 578 4.20 -24.65 49.14
N THR A 579 4.96 -24.66 48.04
CA THR A 579 6.02 -25.61 47.59
C THR A 579 6.14 -27.05 48.14
N ILE A 580 6.46 -27.98 47.22
CA ILE A 580 7.46 -29.07 47.41
C ILE A 580 8.44 -29.02 46.22
N SER A 581 9.69 -29.46 46.41
CA SER A 581 10.81 -29.23 45.46
C SER A 581 11.89 -30.33 45.50
N VAL A 582 12.41 -30.74 44.35
CA VAL A 582 13.67 -31.51 44.18
C VAL A 582 14.46 -30.94 42.98
N ILE A 583 15.78 -31.13 42.95
CA ILE A 583 16.76 -30.29 42.22
C ILE A 583 17.72 -31.14 41.37
N ASN A 584 18.10 -30.68 40.16
CA ASN A 584 19.51 -30.67 39.73
C ASN A 584 19.83 -29.84 38.46
N LYS A 585 20.71 -28.83 38.65
CA LYS A 585 21.78 -28.34 37.74
C LYS A 585 21.46 -27.80 36.32
N LEU A 586 21.30 -26.47 36.29
CA LEU A 586 21.79 -25.48 35.31
C LEU A 586 23.27 -25.69 34.87
N PRO A 587 23.84 -24.99 33.85
CA PRO A 587 23.41 -23.71 33.23
C PRO A 587 23.44 -23.70 31.66
N LYS A 588 23.19 -22.63 30.86
CA LYS A 588 23.18 -21.15 30.99
C LYS A 588 22.12 -20.44 30.09
N THR A 589 21.88 -19.15 30.40
CA THR A 589 21.50 -18.02 29.50
C THR A 589 20.18 -18.01 28.70
N GLY A 590 19.40 -16.92 28.87
CA GLY A 590 18.51 -16.40 27.83
C GLY A 590 17.14 -15.91 28.33
N ASP A 591 17.08 -14.80 29.08
CA ASP A 591 15.82 -14.32 29.67
C ASP A 591 14.85 -13.68 28.66
N ASP A 592 13.59 -14.11 28.74
CA ASP A 592 12.41 -13.39 28.24
C ASP A 592 11.99 -12.30 29.24
N GLN A 593 11.36 -11.22 28.75
CA GLN A 593 10.04 -10.71 29.22
C GLN A 593 9.72 -9.28 28.69
N ASN A 594 8.61 -9.20 27.96
CA ASN A 594 7.63 -8.11 27.82
C ASN A 594 7.85 -6.74 28.51
N VAL A 595 7.47 -5.63 27.82
CA VAL A 595 6.55 -4.60 28.38
C VAL A 595 5.92 -3.64 27.33
N ILE A 596 4.57 -3.69 27.24
CA ILE A 596 3.57 -2.60 27.04
C ILE A 596 3.75 -1.51 25.95
N PHE A 597 2.81 -1.48 25.00
CA PHE A 597 2.50 -0.33 24.12
C PHE A 597 1.78 0.83 24.86
N LYS A 598 2.21 2.09 24.70
CA LYS A 598 1.39 3.27 25.11
C LYS A 598 1.60 4.60 24.35
N LEU A 599 1.31 4.55 23.05
CA LEU A 599 0.63 5.59 22.24
C LEU A 599 0.67 7.06 22.75
N VAL A 600 1.60 7.87 22.23
CA VAL A 600 1.50 9.34 22.10
C VAL A 600 1.91 9.74 20.66
N GLY A 601 1.33 10.81 20.12
CA GLY A 601 1.39 11.11 18.68
C GLY A 601 2.65 11.86 18.21
N PHE A 602 3.32 11.35 17.19
CA PHE A 602 4.43 12.03 16.52
C PHE A 602 3.99 13.24 15.68
N GLY A 603 4.65 14.37 15.90
CA GLY A 603 4.53 15.57 15.08
C GLY A 603 5.86 16.34 15.00
N LEU A 604 6.45 16.35 13.80
CA LEU A 604 7.42 17.35 13.32
C LEU A 604 8.73 17.54 14.12
N ILE A 605 9.81 16.88 13.72
CA ILE A 605 11.19 17.34 13.92
C ILE A 605 11.94 17.30 12.57
N LEU A 606 12.74 18.32 12.29
CA LEU A 606 13.71 18.34 11.18
C LEU A 606 15.00 17.67 11.62
N LEU A 607 15.69 16.97 10.71
CA LEU A 607 17.09 16.61 10.96
C LEU A 607 17.98 17.86 10.95
N THR A 608 18.72 18.05 12.03
CA THR A 608 19.92 18.89 12.09
C THR A 608 21.13 18.02 12.38
N SER A 609 22.12 18.03 11.49
CA SER A 609 23.43 17.43 11.76
C SER A 609 24.46 18.53 12.06
N LEU A 610 25.21 18.34 13.14
CA LEU A 610 26.45 19.04 13.48
C LEU A 610 27.54 18.70 12.43
N CYS A 611 28.67 19.38 12.25
CA CYS A 611 29.25 20.63 12.79
C CYS A 611 30.29 21.13 11.72
N GLY A 612 30.86 22.34 11.73
CA GLY A 612 30.75 23.52 12.59
C GLY A 612 31.96 24.45 12.38
N LEU A 613 31.89 25.73 12.83
CA LEU A 613 33.01 26.72 12.91
C LEU A 613 33.63 27.20 11.56
N ARG A 614 34.10 28.45 11.37
CA ARG A 614 33.94 29.75 12.09
C ARG A 614 34.28 30.93 11.13
N ARG A 615 34.06 32.18 11.60
CA ARG A 615 34.56 33.48 11.08
C ARG A 615 33.95 34.05 9.77
N ASN A 616 33.02 34.98 9.98
CA ASN A 616 33.14 36.42 9.69
C ASN A 616 33.42 37.01 8.28
N GLU A 617 32.93 38.24 8.19
CA GLU A 617 33.32 39.37 7.32
C GLU A 617 32.95 39.32 5.83
N ASN A 618 32.13 40.35 5.51
CA ASN A 618 31.65 40.88 4.24
C ASN A 618 30.89 39.91 3.33
#